data_AF-A4WIC4-F1
#
_entry.id   AF-A4WIC4-F1
#
_cell.length_a   1.000
_cell.length_b   1.000
_cell.length_c   1.000
_cell.angle_alpha   90.00
_cell.angle_beta   90.00
_cell.angle_gamma   90.00
#
_symmetry.space_group_name_H-M   'P 1'
#
loop_
_entity.id
_entity.type
_entity.pdbx_description
1 polymer ?
#
loop_
_entity_poly.entity_id
_entity_poly.type
_entity_poly.pdbx_seq_one_letter_code
_entity_poly.pdbx_strand_id
1 'polypeptide(L)'
;MDKPKPLGSNPEEVKSELARRAELISTRLKRTIEFANKLGKRGRQLKEAVEYYIAKSFWLNWRTIAALTGPSMDYLTPLDSRIMSFREFITEWVGAQFKRQLEDYGIELPWYWKYWEEETKWWHHSFELGIYLWRRTLNIHNRGPTPEERKWLEEKYPGWEENFGRYWDLYAKNYIEGRPPLPKTAPLLCNMCQVPLISIKPGRHVVIYQKEINGRIYNFCSPVCMWIFEQEVERYKGHMTYVDRMAAMKIKLSPEALTNIERLWDEIIWNMGFTEAGEAGLDPTNGAWALLYKEKDPEYQKRIAKWMEA
;
A
#
# COMPACT_ATOMS: atom_id res chain seq x y z
N MET A 1 -33.37 -20.30 1.49
CA MET A 1 -32.27 -19.89 2.39
C MET A 1 -32.88 -19.64 3.74
N ASP A 2 -32.51 -20.44 4.75
CA ASP A 2 -33.00 -20.22 6.12
C ASP A 2 -32.55 -18.85 6.63
N LYS A 3 -33.40 -18.20 7.42
CA LYS A 3 -33.03 -16.95 8.09
C LYS A 3 -31.78 -17.19 8.97
N PRO A 4 -30.76 -16.32 8.90
CA PRO A 4 -29.58 -16.48 9.74
C PRO A 4 -29.99 -16.43 11.22
N LYS A 5 -29.56 -17.43 12.00
CA LYS A 5 -29.78 -17.47 13.46
C LYS A 5 -29.18 -16.20 14.11
N PRO A 6 -29.89 -15.56 15.06
CA PRO A 6 -29.37 -14.42 15.81
C PRO A 6 -28.06 -14.77 16.54
N LEU A 7 -27.19 -13.78 16.74
CA LEU A 7 -25.87 -13.94 17.37
C LEU A 7 -25.94 -14.05 18.90
N GLY A 8 -27.02 -13.61 19.52
CA GLY A 8 -27.20 -13.56 20.97
C GLY A 8 -28.04 -12.35 21.38
N SER A 9 -28.41 -12.29 22.65
CA SER A 9 -29.16 -11.19 23.28
C SER A 9 -28.28 -10.25 24.12
N ASN A 10 -27.03 -10.63 24.38
CA ASN A 10 -26.05 -9.85 25.15
C ASN A 10 -24.61 -10.07 24.63
N PRO A 11 -23.63 -9.23 25.05
CA PRO A 11 -22.25 -9.31 24.55
C PRO A 11 -21.55 -10.66 24.77
N GLU A 12 -21.81 -11.37 25.88
CA GLU A 12 -21.18 -12.66 26.17
C GLU A 12 -21.75 -13.79 25.30
N GLU A 13 -23.06 -13.78 25.05
CA GLU A 13 -23.69 -14.69 24.08
C GLU A 13 -23.17 -14.43 22.67
N VAL A 14 -23.06 -13.17 22.26
CA VAL A 14 -22.50 -12.79 20.96
C VAL A 14 -21.05 -13.25 20.83
N LYS A 15 -20.22 -13.03 21.86
CA LYS A 15 -18.83 -13.48 21.89
C LYS A 15 -18.72 -15.00 21.78
N SER A 16 -19.53 -15.73 22.54
CA SER A 16 -19.55 -17.20 22.54
C SER A 16 -20.02 -17.77 21.20
N GLU A 17 -21.06 -17.19 20.59
CA GLU A 17 -21.56 -17.62 19.28
C GLU A 17 -20.59 -17.26 18.16
N LEU A 18 -19.93 -16.10 18.21
CA LEU A 18 -18.85 -15.74 17.28
C LEU A 18 -17.67 -16.70 17.40
N ALA A 19 -17.25 -17.05 18.62
CA ALA A 19 -16.21 -18.05 18.86
C ALA A 19 -16.60 -19.42 18.28
N ARG A 20 -17.83 -19.88 18.53
CA ARG A 20 -18.36 -21.15 18.00
C ARG A 20 -18.43 -21.15 16.47
N ARG A 21 -18.87 -20.05 15.85
CA ARG A 21 -18.91 -19.91 14.38
C ARG A 21 -17.51 -19.89 13.78
N ALA A 22 -16.57 -19.18 14.40
CA ALA A 22 -15.17 -19.17 14.00
C ALA A 22 -14.56 -20.58 14.08
N GLU A 23 -14.85 -21.32 15.16
CA GLU A 23 -14.42 -22.71 15.35
C GLU A 23 -15.03 -23.64 14.28
N LEU A 24 -16.31 -23.47 13.93
CA LEU A 24 -16.95 -24.26 12.87
C LEU A 24 -16.35 -24.00 11.48
N ILE A 25 -16.08 -22.73 11.14
CA ILE A 25 -15.43 -22.36 9.88
C ILE A 25 -14.03 -22.97 9.83
N SER A 26 -13.28 -22.81 10.92
CA SER A 26 -11.93 -23.38 11.08
C SER A 26 -11.95 -24.91 10.93
N THR A 27 -12.89 -25.58 11.61
CA THR A 27 -13.08 -27.04 11.54
C THR A 27 -13.46 -27.51 10.14
N ARG A 28 -14.31 -26.77 9.43
CA ARG A 28 -14.70 -27.11 8.05
C ARG A 28 -13.51 -27.00 7.10
N LEU A 29 -12.66 -25.98 7.26
CA LEU A 29 -11.43 -25.84 6.47
C LEU A 29 -10.45 -26.98 6.78
N LYS A 30 -10.19 -27.28 8.06
CA LYS A 30 -9.36 -28.43 8.48
C LYS A 30 -9.87 -29.74 7.88
N ARG A 31 -11.17 -30.03 8.01
CA ARG A 31 -11.79 -31.24 7.41
C ARG A 31 -11.66 -31.28 5.89
N THR A 32 -11.70 -30.14 5.22
CA THR A 32 -11.52 -30.06 3.76
C THR A 32 -10.08 -30.42 3.37
N ILE A 33 -9.10 -29.93 4.11
CA ILE A 33 -7.67 -30.26 3.92
C ILE A 33 -7.40 -31.73 4.25
N GLU A 34 -7.96 -32.25 5.35
CA GLU A 34 -7.86 -33.66 5.71
C GLU A 34 -8.53 -34.58 4.69
N PHE A 35 -9.71 -34.21 4.20
CA PHE A 35 -10.42 -34.93 3.15
C PHE A 35 -9.64 -34.90 1.84
N ALA A 36 -9.07 -33.76 1.47
CA ALA A 36 -8.15 -33.64 0.35
C ALA A 36 -6.98 -34.62 0.53
N ASN A 37 -6.32 -34.69 1.68
CA ASN A 37 -5.23 -35.65 1.90
C ASN A 37 -5.67 -37.13 1.67
N LYS A 38 -6.92 -37.48 1.98
CA LYS A 38 -7.48 -38.84 1.77
C LYS A 38 -7.79 -39.18 0.31
N LEU A 39 -7.88 -38.19 -0.58
CA LEU A 39 -8.24 -38.38 -2.00
C LEU A 39 -7.03 -38.62 -2.95
N GLY A 40 -5.82 -38.80 -2.42
CA GLY A 40 -4.62 -39.06 -3.23
C GLY A 40 -4.28 -37.90 -4.17
N LYS A 41 -4.07 -38.16 -5.47
CA LYS A 41 -3.63 -37.14 -6.45
C LYS A 41 -4.62 -35.97 -6.62
N ARG A 42 -5.93 -36.24 -6.71
CA ARG A 42 -6.97 -35.19 -6.83
C ARG A 42 -7.06 -34.33 -5.57
N GLY A 43 -6.83 -34.96 -4.43
CA GLY A 43 -6.77 -34.31 -3.15
C GLY A 43 -5.60 -33.34 -3.00
N ARG A 44 -4.40 -33.77 -3.44
CA ARG A 44 -3.22 -32.90 -3.46
C ARG A 44 -3.46 -31.61 -4.26
N GLN A 45 -4.08 -31.73 -5.44
CA GLN A 45 -4.43 -30.57 -6.28
C GLN A 45 -5.42 -29.60 -5.59
N LEU A 46 -6.41 -30.13 -4.88
CA LEU A 46 -7.35 -29.30 -4.11
C LEU A 46 -6.67 -28.58 -2.94
N LYS A 47 -5.77 -29.26 -2.23
CA LYS A 47 -4.98 -28.66 -1.16
C LYS A 47 -4.11 -27.52 -1.70
N GLU A 48 -3.34 -27.77 -2.75
CA GLU A 48 -2.49 -26.77 -3.40
C GLU A 48 -3.28 -25.54 -3.86
N ALA A 49 -4.47 -25.74 -4.42
CA ALA A 49 -5.34 -24.64 -4.83
C ALA A 49 -5.82 -23.79 -3.63
N VAL A 50 -6.20 -24.42 -2.51
CA VAL A 50 -6.63 -23.71 -1.29
C VAL A 50 -5.47 -22.91 -0.69
N GLU A 51 -4.29 -23.53 -0.56
CA GLU A 51 -3.08 -22.87 -0.04
C GLU A 51 -2.68 -21.68 -0.93
N TYR A 52 -2.77 -21.85 -2.25
CA TYR A 52 -2.58 -20.76 -3.20
C TYR A 52 -3.58 -19.61 -2.98
N TYR A 53 -4.87 -19.88 -2.84
CA TYR A 53 -5.87 -18.83 -2.63
C TYR A 53 -5.68 -18.07 -1.31
N ILE A 54 -5.30 -18.77 -0.24
CA ILE A 54 -4.95 -18.16 1.05
C ILE A 54 -3.74 -17.24 0.87
N ALA A 55 -2.67 -17.75 0.28
CA ALA A 55 -1.44 -16.99 0.04
C ALA A 55 -1.68 -15.78 -0.88
N LYS A 56 -2.35 -15.96 -2.02
CA LYS A 56 -2.70 -14.87 -2.92
C LYS A 56 -3.53 -13.80 -2.21
N SER A 57 -4.59 -14.21 -1.50
CA SER A 57 -5.52 -13.28 -0.85
C SER A 57 -4.82 -12.45 0.22
N PHE A 58 -3.96 -13.08 1.03
CA PHE A 58 -3.17 -12.37 2.04
C PHE A 58 -2.31 -11.28 1.40
N TRP A 59 -1.58 -11.58 0.33
CA TRP A 59 -0.70 -10.60 -0.31
C TRP A 59 -1.45 -9.44 -0.97
N LEU A 60 -2.55 -9.73 -1.67
CA LEU A 60 -3.36 -8.68 -2.30
C LEU A 60 -4.03 -7.78 -1.24
N ASN A 61 -4.53 -8.36 -0.15
CA ASN A 61 -5.07 -7.61 0.98
C ASN A 61 -3.99 -6.77 1.67
N TRP A 62 -2.78 -7.32 1.85
CA TRP A 62 -1.63 -6.58 2.37
C TRP A 62 -1.38 -5.30 1.56
N ARG A 63 -1.39 -5.35 0.23
CA ARG A 63 -1.20 -4.16 -0.62
C ARG A 63 -2.25 -3.08 -0.35
N THR A 64 -3.51 -3.46 -0.21
CA THR A 64 -4.60 -2.52 0.10
C THR A 64 -4.49 -1.96 1.51
N ILE A 65 -4.25 -2.81 2.52
CA ILE A 65 -4.11 -2.40 3.92
C ILE A 65 -2.91 -1.48 4.08
N ALA A 66 -1.75 -1.84 3.53
CA ALA A 66 -0.55 -1.00 3.62
C ALA A 66 -0.74 0.36 2.95
N ALA A 67 -1.45 0.41 1.81
CA ALA A 67 -1.70 1.66 1.08
C ALA A 67 -2.65 2.60 1.83
N LEU A 68 -3.70 2.07 2.46
CA LEU A 68 -4.74 2.89 3.10
C LEU A 68 -4.48 3.09 4.59
N THR A 69 -4.11 2.03 5.31
CA THR A 69 -3.98 2.05 6.77
C THR A 69 -2.61 2.54 7.22
N GLY A 70 -1.55 2.23 6.47
CA GLY A 70 -0.18 2.64 6.81
C GLY A 70 -0.03 4.16 6.93
N PRO A 71 -0.30 4.94 5.85
CA PRO A 71 -0.37 6.39 5.90
C PRO A 71 -1.28 6.94 7.00
N SER A 72 -2.47 6.37 7.15
CA SER A 72 -3.43 6.83 8.15
C SER A 72 -2.89 6.73 9.58
N MET A 73 -2.27 5.61 9.94
CA MET A 73 -1.75 5.39 11.30
C MET A 73 -0.48 6.21 11.57
N ASP A 74 0.46 6.23 10.63
CA ASP A 74 1.81 6.75 10.90
C ASP A 74 2.02 8.22 10.50
N TYR A 75 1.09 8.80 9.75
CA TYR A 75 1.21 10.17 9.24
C TYR A 75 -0.03 11.03 9.51
N LEU A 76 -1.22 10.53 9.16
CA LEU A 76 -2.44 11.34 9.23
C LEU A 76 -3.02 11.42 10.65
N THR A 77 -2.87 10.36 11.45
CA THR A 77 -3.28 10.38 12.86
C THR A 77 -2.40 11.37 13.65
N PRO A 78 -2.98 12.33 14.39
CA PRO A 78 -2.23 13.25 15.23
C PRO A 78 -1.29 12.52 16.19
N LEU A 79 -0.09 13.06 16.40
CA LEU A 79 0.97 12.41 17.16
C LEU A 79 0.54 11.95 18.57
N ASP A 80 -0.22 12.78 19.29
CA ASP A 80 -0.75 12.52 20.63
C ASP A 80 -1.83 11.42 20.67
N SER A 81 -2.38 11.07 19.51
CA SER A 81 -3.44 10.07 19.33
C SER A 81 -2.89 8.75 18.76
N ARG A 82 -1.59 8.65 18.47
CA ARG A 82 -0.96 7.42 17.97
C ARG A 82 -0.71 6.43 19.10
N ILE A 83 -1.58 5.43 19.21
CA ILE A 83 -1.48 4.37 20.22
C ILE A 83 -0.31 3.41 19.91
N MET A 84 -0.09 3.11 18.63
CA MET A 84 0.98 2.24 18.12
C MET A 84 1.30 2.59 16.67
N SER A 85 2.44 2.13 16.16
CA SER A 85 2.77 2.26 14.74
C SER A 85 2.02 1.25 13.88
N PHE A 86 1.92 1.54 12.58
CA PHE A 86 1.37 0.61 11.61
C PHE A 86 2.09 -0.75 11.63
N ARG A 87 3.42 -0.77 11.79
CA ARG A 87 4.19 -2.01 11.89
C ARG A 87 3.83 -2.81 13.13
N GLU A 88 3.74 -2.17 14.29
CA GLU A 88 3.29 -2.82 15.53
C GLU A 88 1.91 -3.45 15.31
N PHE A 89 0.97 -2.67 14.77
CA PHE A 89 -0.37 -3.14 14.45
C PHE A 89 -0.39 -4.34 13.49
N ILE A 90 0.24 -4.23 12.31
CA ILE A 90 0.13 -5.25 11.27
C ILE A 90 0.88 -6.53 11.66
N THR A 91 1.96 -6.42 12.42
CA THR A 91 2.70 -7.61 12.88
C THR A 91 1.98 -8.33 14.01
N GLU A 92 1.44 -7.59 14.98
CA GLU A 92 0.78 -8.16 16.15
C GLU A 92 -0.65 -8.63 15.87
N TRP A 93 -1.45 -7.87 15.13
CA TRP A 93 -2.90 -8.09 14.99
C TRP A 93 -3.32 -8.77 13.70
N VAL A 94 -2.43 -8.81 12.70
CA VAL A 94 -2.68 -9.49 11.42
C VAL A 94 -1.68 -10.63 11.22
N GLY A 95 -0.38 -10.33 11.30
CA GLY A 95 0.69 -11.29 11.03
C GLY A 95 0.68 -12.50 11.97
N ALA A 96 0.67 -12.26 13.29
CA ALA A 96 0.70 -13.32 14.28
C ALA A 96 -0.53 -14.24 14.22
N GLN A 97 -1.71 -13.67 14.04
CA GLN A 97 -2.99 -14.38 13.95
C GLN A 97 -3.06 -15.18 12.66
N PHE A 98 -2.56 -14.63 11.56
CA PHE A 98 -2.46 -15.36 10.30
C PHE A 98 -1.52 -16.56 10.42
N LYS A 99 -0.30 -16.36 10.95
CA LYS A 99 0.64 -17.47 11.22
C LYS A 99 -0.01 -18.56 12.07
N ARG A 100 -0.67 -18.18 13.16
CA ARG A 100 -1.35 -19.13 14.05
C ARG A 100 -2.44 -19.93 13.34
N GLN A 101 -3.25 -19.26 12.52
CA GLN A 101 -4.30 -19.96 11.76
C GLN A 101 -3.71 -20.94 10.75
N LEU A 102 -2.63 -20.60 10.05
CA LEU A 102 -1.97 -21.52 9.12
C LEU A 102 -1.45 -22.77 9.84
N GLU A 103 -0.80 -22.59 11.00
CA GLU A 103 -0.35 -23.71 11.85
C GLU A 103 -1.52 -24.61 12.25
N ASP A 104 -2.62 -24.01 12.71
CA ASP A 104 -3.83 -24.75 13.08
C ASP A 104 -4.43 -25.54 11.91
N TYR A 105 -4.25 -25.08 10.68
CA TYR A 105 -4.68 -25.75 9.44
C TYR A 105 -3.66 -26.73 8.87
N GLY A 106 -2.45 -26.81 9.44
CA GLY A 106 -1.36 -27.62 8.87
C GLY A 106 -0.89 -27.11 7.50
N ILE A 107 -0.98 -25.79 7.29
CA ILE A 107 -0.53 -25.09 6.09
C ILE A 107 0.82 -24.43 6.39
N GLU A 108 1.79 -24.57 5.50
CA GLU A 108 3.07 -23.89 5.64
C GLU A 108 2.94 -22.39 5.38
N LEU A 109 3.83 -21.61 6.01
CA LEU A 109 3.89 -20.18 5.79
C LEU A 109 4.21 -19.89 4.31
N PRO A 110 3.54 -18.91 3.67
CA PRO A 110 3.81 -18.60 2.26
C PRO A 110 5.29 -18.26 2.02
N TRP A 111 5.86 -18.77 0.92
CA TRP A 111 7.28 -18.59 0.56
C TRP A 111 7.75 -17.13 0.59
N TYR A 112 6.83 -16.21 0.34
CA TYR A 112 7.10 -14.78 0.26
C TYR A 112 7.08 -14.08 1.62
N TRP A 113 6.85 -14.78 2.73
CA TRP A 113 6.62 -14.13 4.03
C TRP A 113 7.74 -13.18 4.45
N LYS A 114 8.99 -13.51 4.10
CA LYS A 114 10.15 -12.62 4.29
C LYS A 114 10.01 -11.26 3.60
N TYR A 115 9.36 -11.20 2.42
CA TYR A 115 9.09 -9.94 1.73
C TYR A 115 8.03 -9.15 2.48
N TRP A 116 7.00 -9.81 2.98
CA TRP A 116 5.99 -9.16 3.81
C TRP A 116 6.63 -8.55 5.06
N GLU A 117 7.44 -9.33 5.80
CA GLU A 117 8.12 -8.84 7.02
C GLU A 117 9.03 -7.64 6.74
N GLU A 118 9.72 -7.60 5.60
CA GLU A 118 10.51 -6.42 5.23
C GLU A 118 9.64 -5.24 4.81
N GLU A 119 8.57 -5.48 4.05
CA GLU A 119 7.66 -4.44 3.59
C GLU A 119 6.88 -3.79 4.74
N THR A 120 6.56 -4.53 5.81
CA THR A 120 5.92 -3.94 7.02
C THR A 120 6.74 -2.85 7.69
N LYS A 121 8.06 -2.79 7.42
CA LYS A 121 8.94 -1.76 7.97
C LYS A 121 8.93 -0.50 7.14
N TRP A 122 8.81 -0.61 5.81
CA TRP A 122 9.26 0.46 4.92
C TRP A 122 8.27 0.81 3.81
N TRP A 123 7.46 -0.15 3.35
CA TRP A 123 6.70 0.02 2.12
C TRP A 123 5.70 1.18 2.20
N HIS A 124 4.98 1.32 3.32
CA HIS A 124 3.99 2.38 3.49
C HIS A 124 4.63 3.77 3.63
N HIS A 125 5.86 3.87 4.11
CA HIS A 125 6.62 5.13 4.12
C HIS A 125 7.03 5.57 2.71
N SER A 126 7.45 4.62 1.86
CA SER A 126 7.71 4.91 0.44
C SER A 126 6.42 5.26 -0.29
N PHE A 127 5.32 4.58 0.06
CA PHE A 127 4.02 4.86 -0.50
C PHE A 127 3.56 6.26 -0.10
N GLU A 128 3.74 6.64 1.17
CA GLU A 128 3.43 7.98 1.70
C GLU A 128 4.14 9.08 0.89
N LEU A 129 5.45 8.94 0.64
CA LEU A 129 6.19 9.90 -0.21
C LEU A 129 5.56 10.03 -1.60
N GLY A 130 5.19 8.89 -2.20
CA GLY A 130 4.51 8.85 -3.49
C GLY A 130 3.15 9.53 -3.44
N ILE A 131 2.26 9.12 -2.54
CA ILE A 131 0.92 9.70 -2.48
C ILE A 131 0.94 11.17 -2.09
N TYR A 132 1.93 11.64 -1.33
CA TYR A 132 2.06 13.06 -1.07
C TYR A 132 2.35 13.85 -2.36
N LEU A 133 3.28 13.36 -3.20
CA LEU A 133 3.57 13.98 -4.48
C LEU A 133 2.36 13.93 -5.43
N TRP A 134 1.70 12.77 -5.55
CA TRP A 134 0.53 12.57 -6.41
C TRP A 134 -0.82 12.86 -5.73
N ARG A 135 -0.86 13.56 -4.60
CA ARG A 135 -2.07 13.72 -3.76
C ARG A 135 -3.33 14.18 -4.51
N ARG A 136 -3.17 15.00 -5.56
CA ARG A 136 -4.29 15.46 -6.39
C ARG A 136 -5.00 14.33 -7.17
N THR A 137 -4.40 13.15 -7.30
CA THR A 137 -5.01 11.97 -7.94
C THR A 137 -5.79 11.09 -6.97
N LEU A 138 -6.02 11.56 -5.74
CA LEU A 138 -6.72 10.85 -4.67
C LEU A 138 -7.85 11.73 -4.14
N ASN A 139 -8.83 11.14 -3.45
CA ASN A 139 -9.87 11.84 -2.71
C ASN A 139 -9.51 12.04 -1.22
N ILE A 140 -8.22 12.04 -0.90
CA ILE A 140 -7.71 12.11 0.47
C ILE A 140 -6.73 13.27 0.55
N HIS A 141 -6.91 14.16 1.52
CA HIS A 141 -5.93 15.20 1.83
C HIS A 141 -4.75 14.61 2.60
N ASN A 142 -3.55 15.08 2.29
CA ASN A 142 -2.31 14.54 2.85
C ASN A 142 -1.31 15.67 3.17
N ARG A 143 -0.58 15.56 4.29
CA ARG A 143 0.44 16.52 4.74
C ARG A 143 1.75 15.81 5.07
N GLY A 144 2.87 16.53 5.00
CA GLY A 144 4.13 16.01 5.50
C GLY A 144 4.18 15.90 7.03
N PRO A 145 5.09 15.07 7.57
CA PRO A 145 5.31 14.94 9.00
C PRO A 145 6.02 16.18 9.57
N THR A 146 5.67 16.59 10.78
CA THR A 146 6.36 17.63 11.56
C THR A 146 7.69 17.12 12.15
N PRO A 147 8.59 17.99 12.65
CA PRO A 147 9.83 17.55 13.30
C PRO A 147 9.63 16.59 14.48
N GLU A 148 8.57 16.79 15.27
CA GLU A 148 8.23 15.89 16.38
C GLU A 148 7.72 14.53 15.88
N GLU A 149 6.91 14.51 14.83
CA GLU A 149 6.45 13.26 14.21
C GLU A 149 7.59 12.49 13.55
N ARG A 150 8.58 13.20 12.99
CA ARG A 150 9.81 12.61 12.47
C ARG A 150 10.62 11.87 13.54
N LYS A 151 10.75 12.47 14.74
CA LYS A 151 11.39 11.79 15.88
C LYS A 151 10.65 10.51 16.27
N TRP A 152 9.31 10.55 16.29
CA TRP A 152 8.50 9.36 16.55
C TRP A 152 8.64 8.31 15.44
N LEU A 153 8.70 8.73 14.17
CA LEU A 153 8.95 7.83 13.05
C LEU A 153 10.32 7.16 13.18
N GLU A 154 11.37 7.89 13.55
CA GLU A 154 12.70 7.32 13.80
C GLU A 154 12.70 6.36 15.01
N GLU A 155 11.97 6.66 16.08
CA GLU A 155 11.84 5.77 17.24
C GLU A 155 11.15 4.45 16.86
N LYS A 156 10.03 4.52 16.14
CA LYS A 156 9.25 3.34 15.71
C LYS A 156 9.89 2.58 14.56
N TYR A 157 10.70 3.26 13.76
CA TYR A 157 11.37 2.73 12.59
C TYR A 157 12.84 3.20 12.56
N PRO A 158 13.73 2.66 13.41
CA PRO A 158 15.14 3.06 13.42
C PRO A 158 15.78 3.00 12.03
N GLY A 159 16.30 4.13 11.56
CA GLY A 159 16.77 4.37 10.19
C GLY A 159 15.76 5.07 9.27
N TRP A 160 14.58 5.47 9.76
CA TRP A 160 13.61 6.22 8.95
C TRP A 160 14.20 7.54 8.43
N GLU A 161 14.92 8.28 9.27
CA GLU A 161 15.56 9.54 8.92
C GLU A 161 16.60 9.38 7.80
N GLU A 162 17.43 8.33 7.89
CA GLU A 162 18.44 8.01 6.88
C GLU A 162 17.80 7.77 5.50
N ASN A 163 16.60 7.18 5.48
CA ASN A 163 16.00 6.68 4.24
C ASN A 163 14.93 7.60 3.67
N PHE A 164 14.09 8.19 4.51
CA PHE A 164 12.95 9.01 4.09
C PHE A 164 13.17 10.51 4.38
N GLY A 165 13.99 10.84 5.39
CA GLY A 165 14.19 12.21 5.86
C GLY A 165 14.65 13.17 4.77
N ARG A 166 15.57 12.74 3.88
CA ARG A 166 16.04 13.55 2.74
C ARG A 166 14.89 14.01 1.83
N TYR A 167 13.94 13.13 1.53
CA TYR A 167 12.84 13.43 0.62
C TYR A 167 11.88 14.45 1.23
N TRP A 168 11.57 14.30 2.52
CA TRP A 168 10.76 15.26 3.26
C TRP A 168 11.45 16.61 3.43
N ASP A 169 12.78 16.63 3.66
CA ASP A 169 13.57 17.87 3.68
C ASP A 169 13.43 18.63 2.35
N LEU A 170 13.51 17.93 1.21
CA LEU A 170 13.37 18.51 -0.12
C LEU A 170 11.95 18.98 -0.42
N TYR A 171 10.92 18.24 0.03
CA TYR A 171 9.54 18.71 -0.05
C TYR A 171 9.34 19.97 0.79
N ALA A 172 9.85 20.01 2.02
CA ALA A 172 9.76 21.19 2.88
C ALA A 172 10.45 22.40 2.24
N LYS A 173 11.64 22.21 1.66
CA LYS A 173 12.39 23.26 0.96
C LYS A 173 11.56 23.89 -0.15
N ASN A 174 10.94 23.04 -0.97
CA ASN A 174 10.08 23.46 -2.08
C ASN A 174 8.89 24.31 -1.60
N TYR A 175 8.25 23.94 -0.47
CA TYR A 175 7.20 24.76 0.13
C TYR A 175 7.71 26.11 0.65
N ILE A 176 8.83 26.12 1.37
CA ILE A 176 9.45 27.35 1.90
C ILE A 176 9.83 28.32 0.78
N GLU A 177 10.21 27.81 -0.39
CA GLU A 177 10.57 28.60 -1.57
C GLU A 177 9.36 28.97 -2.46
N GLY A 178 8.13 28.66 -2.05
CA GLY A 178 6.91 28.97 -2.80
C GLY A 178 6.73 28.12 -4.06
N ARG A 179 7.38 26.95 -4.13
CA ARG A 179 7.36 26.02 -5.28
C ARG A 179 6.89 24.63 -4.84
N PRO A 180 5.66 24.47 -4.33
CA PRO A 180 5.19 23.19 -3.81
C PRO A 180 5.34 22.08 -4.85
N PRO A 181 5.82 20.89 -4.46
CA PRO A 181 6.12 19.83 -5.41
C PRO A 181 4.82 19.28 -6.02
N LEU A 182 4.78 19.29 -7.35
CA LEU A 182 3.77 18.63 -8.17
C LEU A 182 4.46 17.62 -9.09
N PRO A 183 3.80 16.48 -9.37
CA PRO A 183 4.38 15.46 -10.23
C PRO A 183 4.45 15.99 -11.66
N LYS A 184 5.51 15.60 -12.39
CA LYS A 184 5.67 15.95 -13.81
C LYS A 184 5.34 14.79 -14.75
N THR A 185 5.01 13.62 -14.20
CA THR A 185 4.67 12.42 -14.96
C THR A 185 3.80 11.47 -14.13
N ALA A 186 3.11 10.53 -14.78
CA ALA A 186 2.40 9.46 -14.10
C ALA A 186 3.38 8.44 -13.49
N PRO A 187 3.08 7.87 -12.30
CA PRO A 187 3.92 6.81 -11.75
C PRO A 187 3.61 5.50 -12.49
N LEU A 188 4.62 4.66 -12.73
CA LEU A 188 4.35 3.30 -13.20
C LEU A 188 3.48 2.56 -12.18
N LEU A 189 2.45 1.87 -12.65
CA LEU A 189 1.52 1.11 -11.79
C LEU A 189 1.72 -0.40 -11.97
N CYS A 190 1.53 -1.15 -10.88
CA CYS A 190 1.66 -2.59 -10.91
C CYS A 190 0.47 -3.23 -11.63
N ASN A 191 0.72 -4.07 -12.63
CA ASN A 191 -0.33 -4.76 -13.37
C ASN A 191 -1.14 -5.77 -12.52
N MET A 192 -0.69 -6.10 -11.30
CA MET A 192 -1.43 -6.92 -10.35
C MET A 192 -2.22 -6.10 -9.34
N CYS A 193 -1.53 -5.39 -8.43
CA CYS A 193 -2.18 -4.69 -7.31
C CYS A 193 -2.56 -3.23 -7.60
N GLN A 194 -2.25 -2.70 -8.79
CA GLN A 194 -2.62 -1.36 -9.26
C GLN A 194 -2.00 -0.18 -8.48
N VAL A 195 -1.16 -0.44 -7.49
CA VAL A 195 -0.41 0.59 -6.75
C VAL A 195 0.88 0.99 -7.50
N PRO A 196 1.45 2.17 -7.21
CA PRO A 196 2.71 2.62 -7.80
C PRO A 196 3.89 1.66 -7.57
N LEU A 197 4.78 1.58 -8.56
CA LEU A 197 6.06 0.88 -8.43
C LEU A 197 7.02 1.76 -7.64
N ILE A 198 7.18 1.43 -6.37
CA ILE A 198 8.03 2.14 -5.42
C ILE A 198 9.14 1.23 -4.91
N SER A 199 10.26 1.81 -4.50
CA SER A 199 11.26 1.06 -3.75
C SER A 199 10.70 0.75 -2.36
N ILE A 200 10.93 -0.47 -1.84
CA ILE A 200 10.54 -0.82 -0.47
C ILE A 200 11.24 0.12 0.51
N LYS A 201 12.53 0.39 0.30
CA LYS A 201 13.37 1.30 1.12
C LYS A 201 13.99 2.36 0.21
N PRO A 202 13.70 3.66 0.36
CA PRO A 202 14.33 4.69 -0.47
C PRO A 202 15.85 4.67 -0.29
N GLY A 203 16.59 5.05 -1.34
CA GLY A 203 18.03 4.83 -1.42
C GLY A 203 18.44 3.44 -1.93
N ARG A 204 17.52 2.47 -2.01
CA ARG A 204 17.69 1.26 -2.86
C ARG A 204 17.04 1.47 -4.22
N HIS A 205 17.60 0.81 -5.24
CA HIS A 205 17.02 0.81 -6.58
C HIS A 205 15.59 0.27 -6.56
N VAL A 206 14.68 0.95 -7.28
CA VAL A 206 13.36 0.38 -7.59
C VAL A 206 13.60 -0.86 -8.43
N VAL A 207 13.17 -2.02 -7.93
CA VAL A 207 13.21 -3.27 -8.71
C VAL A 207 11.86 -3.46 -9.38
N ILE A 208 11.87 -3.43 -10.71
CA ILE A 208 10.68 -3.68 -11.52
C ILE A 208 10.78 -5.11 -12.03
N TYR A 209 9.80 -5.93 -11.64
CA TYR A 209 9.67 -7.28 -12.17
C TYR A 209 8.84 -7.21 -13.45
N GLN A 210 9.32 -7.82 -14.52
CA GLN A 210 8.66 -7.74 -15.82
C GLN A 210 8.33 -9.12 -16.36
N LYS A 211 7.19 -9.22 -17.05
CA LYS A 211 6.79 -10.40 -17.82
C LYS A 211 6.27 -9.96 -19.17
N GLU A 212 6.76 -10.58 -20.23
CA GLU A 212 6.17 -10.42 -21.56
C GLU A 212 5.16 -11.53 -21.83
N ILE A 213 3.96 -11.16 -22.30
CA ILE A 213 2.95 -12.11 -22.80
C ILE A 213 2.37 -11.54 -24.08
N ASN A 214 2.45 -12.31 -25.17
CA ASN A 214 1.91 -11.96 -26.49
C ASN A 214 2.35 -10.57 -26.96
N GLY A 215 3.63 -10.23 -26.78
CA GLY A 215 4.20 -8.93 -27.17
C GLY A 215 3.87 -7.76 -26.24
N ARG A 216 3.12 -7.97 -25.13
CA ARG A 216 2.86 -6.95 -24.11
C ARG A 216 3.74 -7.19 -22.88
N ILE A 217 4.44 -6.13 -22.45
CA ILE A 217 5.21 -6.12 -21.20
C ILE A 217 4.30 -5.71 -20.03
N TYR A 218 4.28 -6.53 -18.99
CA TYR A 218 3.61 -6.28 -17.71
C TYR A 218 4.66 -5.96 -16.64
N ASN A 219 4.39 -4.97 -15.80
CA ASN A 219 5.26 -4.50 -14.74
C ASN A 219 4.68 -4.82 -13.35
N PHE A 220 5.51 -5.34 -12.46
CA PHE A 220 5.12 -5.72 -11.11
C PHE A 220 6.03 -5.11 -10.05
N CYS A 221 5.43 -4.65 -8.95
CA CYS A 221 6.12 -4.02 -7.83
C CYS A 221 6.83 -5.01 -6.90
N SER A 222 6.63 -6.31 -7.09
CA SER A 222 7.21 -7.36 -6.25
C SER A 222 7.21 -8.70 -6.98
N PRO A 223 8.10 -9.63 -6.59
CA PRO A 223 8.12 -10.97 -7.19
C PRO A 223 6.82 -11.72 -6.88
N VAL A 224 6.16 -11.40 -5.77
CA VAL A 224 4.88 -11.99 -5.37
C VAL A 224 3.74 -11.55 -6.28
N CYS A 225 3.68 -10.26 -6.64
CA CYS A 225 2.67 -9.77 -7.59
C CYS A 225 2.84 -10.40 -8.97
N MET A 226 4.07 -10.59 -9.43
CA MET A 226 4.37 -11.32 -10.68
C MET A 226 3.95 -12.79 -10.57
N TRP A 227 4.30 -13.47 -9.46
CA TRP A 227 3.93 -14.86 -9.21
C TRP A 227 2.41 -15.07 -9.27
N ILE A 228 1.60 -14.23 -8.59
CA ILE A 228 0.13 -14.29 -8.64
C ILE A 228 -0.38 -14.16 -10.08
N PHE A 229 0.21 -13.24 -10.86
CA PHE A 229 -0.18 -13.02 -12.24
C PHE A 229 0.09 -14.27 -13.09
N GLU A 230 1.26 -14.90 -12.92
CA GLU A 230 1.65 -16.10 -13.65
C GLU A 230 0.76 -17.31 -13.34
N GLN A 231 0.21 -17.42 -12.13
CA GLN A 231 -0.71 -18.50 -11.78
C GLN A 231 -2.09 -18.37 -12.45
N GLU A 232 -2.50 -17.15 -12.81
CA GLU A 232 -3.84 -16.85 -13.33
C GLU A 232 -3.79 -15.89 -14.54
N VAL A 233 -2.84 -16.11 -15.46
CA VAL A 233 -2.61 -15.22 -16.61
C VAL A 233 -3.89 -14.88 -17.37
N GLU A 234 -4.73 -15.88 -17.65
CA GLU A 234 -5.98 -15.69 -18.40
C GLU A 234 -6.95 -14.72 -17.72
N ARG A 235 -6.93 -14.66 -16.38
CA ARG A 235 -7.73 -13.73 -15.59
C ARG A 235 -7.25 -12.29 -15.72
N TYR A 236 -5.93 -12.08 -15.80
CA TYR A 236 -5.32 -10.77 -15.64
C TYR A 236 -4.78 -10.16 -16.93
N LYS A 237 -4.47 -10.95 -17.95
CA LYS A 237 -3.78 -10.48 -19.18
C LYS A 237 -4.53 -9.36 -19.92
N GLY A 238 -5.86 -9.35 -19.85
CA GLY A 238 -6.69 -8.32 -20.49
C GLY A 238 -6.76 -6.99 -19.73
N HIS A 239 -6.42 -6.97 -18.43
CA HIS A 239 -6.53 -5.77 -17.60
C HIS A 239 -5.51 -4.70 -18.00
N MET A 240 -5.88 -3.42 -17.89
CA MET A 240 -5.01 -2.27 -18.13
C MET A 240 -4.97 -1.35 -16.90
N THR A 241 -3.77 -1.07 -16.41
CA THR A 241 -3.58 -0.03 -15.38
C THR A 241 -4.08 1.32 -15.92
N TYR A 242 -4.23 2.32 -15.04
CA TYR A 242 -4.57 3.67 -15.51
C TYR A 242 -3.51 4.21 -16.48
N VAL A 243 -2.23 3.96 -16.19
CA VAL A 243 -1.11 4.38 -17.05
C VAL A 243 -1.08 3.61 -18.38
N ASP A 244 -1.41 2.32 -18.38
CA ASP A 244 -1.56 1.57 -19.63
C ASP A 244 -2.65 2.18 -20.52
N ARG A 245 -3.77 2.62 -19.90
CA ARG A 245 -4.86 3.29 -20.62
C ARG A 245 -4.44 4.64 -21.17
N MET A 246 -3.66 5.41 -20.41
CA MET A 246 -3.07 6.67 -20.89
C MET A 246 -2.15 6.42 -22.10
N ALA A 247 -1.19 5.49 -21.95
CA ALA A 247 -0.22 5.18 -23.00
C ALA A 247 -0.87 4.63 -24.27
N ALA A 248 -1.97 3.90 -24.13
CA ALA A 248 -2.76 3.39 -25.25
C ALA A 248 -3.79 4.40 -25.80
N MET A 249 -3.74 5.66 -25.39
CA MET A 249 -4.67 6.73 -25.80
C MET A 249 -6.15 6.38 -25.57
N LYS A 250 -6.44 5.59 -24.54
CA LYS A 250 -7.81 5.24 -24.14
C LYS A 250 -8.46 6.28 -23.22
N ILE A 251 -7.65 7.19 -22.68
CA ILE A 251 -8.12 8.37 -21.96
C ILE A 251 -8.12 9.52 -22.96
N LYS A 252 -9.30 10.14 -23.15
CA LYS A 252 -9.46 11.28 -24.05
C LYS A 252 -8.89 12.52 -23.38
N LEU A 253 -7.89 13.10 -24.01
CA LEU A 253 -7.25 14.35 -23.59
C LEU A 253 -7.50 15.41 -24.67
N SER A 254 -7.69 16.66 -24.27
CA SER A 254 -7.83 17.77 -25.20
C SER A 254 -6.50 18.07 -25.92
N PRO A 255 -6.52 18.79 -27.06
CA PRO A 255 -5.29 19.24 -27.72
C PRO A 255 -4.38 20.08 -26.81
N GLU A 256 -4.95 20.84 -25.87
CA GLU A 256 -4.18 21.65 -24.91
C GLU A 256 -3.46 20.77 -23.88
N ALA A 257 -4.12 19.71 -23.38
CA ALA A 257 -3.49 18.75 -22.48
C ALA A 257 -2.30 18.01 -23.11
N LEU A 258 -2.22 17.93 -24.44
CA LEU A 258 -1.09 17.31 -25.14
C LEU A 258 0.17 18.20 -25.16
N THR A 259 0.04 19.51 -24.91
CA THR A 259 1.16 20.47 -24.97
C THR A 259 1.40 21.21 -23.65
N ASN A 260 0.48 21.12 -22.69
CA ASN A 260 0.56 21.77 -21.39
C ASN A 260 0.43 20.74 -20.24
N ILE A 261 1.48 20.63 -19.41
CA ILE A 261 1.55 19.68 -18.29
C ILE A 261 0.54 19.96 -17.18
N GLU A 262 0.23 21.23 -16.91
CA GLU A 262 -0.76 21.61 -15.89
C GLU A 262 -2.15 21.19 -16.35
N ARG A 263 -2.46 21.51 -17.62
CA ARG A 263 -3.73 21.09 -18.25
C ARG A 263 -3.86 19.58 -18.34
N LEU A 264 -2.78 18.88 -18.66
CA LEU A 264 -2.72 17.41 -18.67
C LEU A 264 -3.15 16.84 -17.32
N TRP A 265 -2.61 17.39 -16.24
CA TRP A 265 -2.93 16.92 -14.90
C TRP A 265 -4.36 17.20 -14.49
N ASP A 266 -4.88 18.39 -14.79
CA ASP A 266 -6.29 18.70 -14.50
C ASP A 266 -7.23 17.74 -15.25
N GLU A 267 -6.98 17.46 -16.52
CA GLU A 267 -7.81 16.50 -17.27
C GLU A 267 -7.67 15.06 -16.80
N ILE A 268 -6.48 14.64 -16.35
CA ILE A 268 -6.29 13.35 -15.70
C ILE A 268 -7.12 13.27 -14.41
N ILE A 269 -7.08 14.31 -13.58
CA ILE A 269 -7.80 14.40 -12.31
C ILE A 269 -9.32 14.39 -12.56
N TRP A 270 -9.80 15.12 -13.58
CA TRP A 270 -11.20 15.10 -13.99
C TRP A 270 -11.63 13.74 -14.52
N ASN A 271 -10.78 13.07 -15.30
CA ASN A 271 -11.05 11.72 -15.79
C ASN A 271 -11.15 10.70 -14.64
N MET A 272 -10.39 10.91 -13.55
CA MET A 272 -10.51 10.13 -12.32
C MET A 272 -11.78 10.45 -11.51
N GLY A 273 -12.55 11.46 -11.91
CA GLY A 273 -13.85 11.83 -11.32
C GLY A 273 -13.79 12.98 -10.32
N PHE A 274 -12.67 13.69 -10.20
CA PHE A 274 -12.53 14.84 -9.30
C PHE A 274 -12.71 16.14 -10.08
N THR A 275 -13.95 16.56 -10.29
CA THR A 275 -14.31 17.70 -11.15
C THR A 275 -14.55 19.01 -10.40
N GLU A 276 -14.74 18.96 -9.09
CA GLU A 276 -15.00 20.13 -8.26
C GLU A 276 -13.82 20.48 -7.34
N ALA A 277 -13.76 21.75 -6.94
CA ALA A 277 -12.72 22.24 -6.04
C ALA A 277 -12.82 21.52 -4.68
N GLY A 278 -11.71 20.92 -4.24
CA GLY A 278 -11.62 20.21 -2.96
C GLY A 278 -11.89 18.71 -3.04
N GLU A 279 -12.36 18.18 -4.18
CA GLU A 279 -12.52 16.72 -4.35
C GLU A 279 -11.16 16.01 -4.48
N ALA A 280 -10.24 16.64 -5.23
CA ALA A 280 -8.86 16.19 -5.35
C ALA A 280 -8.08 16.47 -4.05
N GLY A 281 -7.21 15.54 -3.67
CA GLY A 281 -6.38 15.63 -2.48
C GLY A 281 -5.47 16.87 -2.48
N LEU A 282 -5.30 17.45 -1.31
CA LEU A 282 -4.57 18.69 -1.07
C LEU A 282 -3.64 18.50 0.12
N ASP A 283 -2.72 19.44 0.34
CA ASP A 283 -2.11 19.61 1.65
C ASP A 283 -3.03 20.48 2.51
N PRO A 284 -3.71 19.92 3.54
CA PRO A 284 -4.71 20.65 4.31
C PRO A 284 -4.08 21.75 5.17
N THR A 285 -2.76 21.70 5.37
CA THR A 285 -2.00 22.71 6.12
C THR A 285 -1.36 23.76 5.20
N ASN A 286 -1.54 23.62 3.89
CA ASN A 286 -0.89 24.44 2.87
C ASN A 286 0.64 24.57 3.10
N GLY A 287 1.29 23.48 3.52
CA GLY A 287 2.73 23.46 3.78
C GLY A 287 3.17 24.04 5.12
N ALA A 288 2.27 24.32 6.06
CA ALA A 288 2.66 24.84 7.38
C ALA A 288 3.63 23.89 8.12
N TRP A 289 3.52 22.57 7.91
CA TRP A 289 4.47 21.58 8.45
C TRP A 289 5.91 21.82 7.98
N ALA A 290 6.11 22.36 6.77
CA ALA A 290 7.44 22.65 6.24
C ALA A 290 8.08 23.84 6.96
N LEU A 291 7.29 24.86 7.33
CA LEU A 291 7.77 26.01 8.09
C LEU A 291 8.31 25.59 9.47
N LEU A 292 7.67 24.59 10.08
CA LEU A 292 8.14 24.03 11.35
C LEU A 292 9.55 23.44 11.26
N TYR A 293 10.00 22.98 10.08
CA TYR A 293 11.38 22.49 9.94
C TYR A 293 12.37 23.64 10.10
N LYS A 294 12.08 24.78 9.48
CA LYS A 294 12.90 25.98 9.62
C LYS A 294 12.91 26.52 11.05
N GLU A 295 11.77 26.45 11.74
CA GLU A 295 11.60 27.04 13.07
C GLU A 295 12.05 26.14 14.22
N LYS A 296 11.86 24.82 14.10
CA LYS A 296 12.02 23.86 15.20
C LYS A 296 13.07 22.78 14.98
N ASP A 297 13.57 22.61 13.76
CA ASP A 297 14.63 21.64 13.46
C ASP A 297 15.97 22.35 13.20
N PRO A 298 16.86 22.45 14.20
CA PRO A 298 18.11 23.20 14.08
C PRO A 298 19.07 22.62 13.04
N GLU A 299 18.95 21.33 12.69
CA GLU A 299 19.82 20.69 11.71
C GLU A 299 19.27 20.82 10.28
N TYR A 300 18.04 21.31 10.09
CA TYR A 300 17.37 21.34 8.79
C TYR A 300 18.21 22.06 7.71
N GLN A 301 18.69 23.27 7.99
CA GLN A 301 19.47 24.05 7.00
C GLN A 301 20.78 23.35 6.62
N LYS A 302 21.43 22.72 7.60
CA LYS A 302 22.66 21.96 7.37
C LYS A 302 22.41 20.70 6.54
N ARG A 303 21.31 19.99 6.78
CA ARG A 303 20.90 18.84 5.95
C ARG A 303 20.61 19.27 4.52
N ILE A 304 19.88 20.37 4.31
CA ILE A 304 19.61 20.91 2.97
C ILE A 304 20.90 21.27 2.24
N ALA A 305 21.83 22.00 2.88
CA ALA A 305 23.11 22.35 2.27
C ALA A 305 23.84 21.09 1.78
N LYS A 306 23.96 20.09 2.64
CA LYS A 306 24.56 18.79 2.30
C LYS A 306 23.86 18.09 1.13
N TRP A 307 22.52 18.13 1.06
CA TRP A 307 21.76 17.48 -0.01
C TRP A 307 21.88 18.18 -1.37
N MET A 308 22.19 19.46 -1.39
CA MET A 308 22.35 20.25 -2.61
C MET A 308 23.77 20.19 -3.18
N GLU A 309 24.75 19.81 -2.35
CA GLU A 309 26.14 19.58 -2.76
C GLU A 309 26.36 18.18 -3.40
N ALA A 310 25.45 17.23 -3.16
CA ALA A 310 25.55 15.82 -3.54
C ALA A 310 24.60 15.42 -4.68
#